data_AF-A0AAW8KQD3-F1
#
_entry.id   AF-A0AAW8KQD3-F1
#
_cell.length_a   1.000
_cell.length_b   1.000
_cell.length_c   1.000
_cell.angle_alpha   90.00
_cell.angle_beta   90.00
_cell.angle_gamma   90.00
#
_symmetry.space_group_name_H-M   'P 1'
#
loop_
_entity.id
_entity.type
_entity.pdbx_description
1 polymer ?
#
loop_
_entity_poly.entity_id
_entity_poly.type
_entity_poly.pdbx_seq_one_letter_code
_entity_poly.pdbx_strand_id
1 'polypeptide(L)'
;MVFQVILPILILLLMGYVCVLIKLVTPEQIRALSAFVIKISLPAFLIHSLANKSLQDIWHPAYFIAYGGGSLILFFLAFILYRKYFKNSLTHSAVISMGASMSNTGFMGT
;
A
#
# COMPACT_ATOMS: atom_id res chain seq x y z
N MET A 1 4.27 -16.71 9.86
CA MET A 1 4.83 -15.53 9.18
C MET A 1 3.79 -14.48 8.84
N VAL A 2 2.78 -14.75 7.99
CA VAL A 2 1.82 -13.71 7.55
C VAL A 2 1.09 -13.00 8.72
N PHE A 3 0.55 -13.74 9.67
CA PHE A 3 -0.10 -13.16 10.85
C PHE A 3 0.84 -12.31 11.73
N GLN A 4 2.12 -12.69 11.84
CA GLN A 4 3.09 -11.96 12.66
C GLN A 4 3.41 -10.59 12.09
N VAL A 5 3.29 -10.41 10.77
CA VAL A 5 3.53 -9.14 10.09
C VAL A 5 2.26 -8.29 10.02
N ILE A 6 1.12 -8.90 9.73
CA ILE A 6 -0.15 -8.18 9.56
C ILE A 6 -0.73 -7.70 10.90
N LEU A 7 -0.67 -8.54 11.95
CA LEU A 7 -1.33 -8.24 13.21
C LEU A 7 -0.86 -6.93 13.88
N PRO A 8 0.46 -6.63 13.95
CA PRO A 8 0.92 -5.35 14.49
C PRO A 8 0.41 -4.13 13.72
N ILE A 9 0.35 -4.22 12.39
CA ILE A 9 -0.15 -3.14 11.52
C ILE A 9 -1.65 -2.91 11.79
N LEU A 10 -2.44 -3.98 11.91
CA LEU A 10 -3.85 -3.89 12.24
C LEU A 10 -4.09 -3.29 13.63
N ILE A 11 -3.29 -3.67 14.63
CA ILE A 11 -3.38 -3.11 15.99
C ILE A 11 -3.07 -1.60 15.96
N LEU A 12 -2.03 -1.18 15.24
CA LEU A 12 -1.68 0.23 15.11
C LEU A 12 -2.79 1.04 14.44
N LEU A 13 -3.40 0.49 13.37
CA LEU A 13 -4.55 1.07 12.69
C LEU A 13 -5.75 1.22 13.64
N LEU A 14 -6.05 0.18 14.42
CA LEU A 14 -7.12 0.21 15.42
C LEU A 14 -6.85 1.25 16.51
N MET A 15 -5.61 1.35 17.00
CA MET A 15 -5.24 2.39 17.96
C MET A 15 -5.44 3.80 17.39
N GLY A 16 -4.99 4.03 16.15
CA GLY A 16 -5.21 5.30 15.46
C GLY A 16 -6.70 5.64 15.34
N TYR A 17 -7.53 4.66 14.98
CA TYR A 17 -8.99 4.81 14.94
C TYR A 17 -9.57 5.14 16.32
N VAL A 18 -9.17 4.41 17.36
CA VAL A 18 -9.63 4.65 18.74
C VAL A 18 -9.24 6.04 19.23
N CYS A 19 -8.04 6.54 18.91
CA CYS A 19 -7.61 7.90 19.25
C CYS A 19 -8.55 8.97 18.67
N VAL A 20 -9.04 8.77 17.44
CA VAL A 20 -10.03 9.67 16.83
C VAL A 20 -11.41 9.48 17.47
N LEU A 21 -11.82 8.23 17.73
CA LEU A 21 -13.10 7.90 18.35
C LEU A 21 -13.28 8.55 19.73
N ILE A 22 -12.23 8.53 20.57
CA ILE A 22 -12.23 9.14 21.90
C ILE A 22 -11.92 10.65 21.88
N LYS A 23 -11.82 11.27 20.69
CA LYS A 23 -11.49 12.69 20.47
C LYS A 23 -10.13 13.12 21.05
N LEU A 24 -9.19 12.19 21.18
CA LEU A 24 -7.81 12.50 21.58
C LEU A 24 -7.08 13.29 20.48
N VAL A 25 -7.44 13.04 19.21
CA VAL A 25 -6.90 13.73 18.05
C VAL A 25 -8.03 14.41 17.28
N THR A 26 -7.88 15.69 16.98
CA THR A 26 -8.89 16.47 16.24
C THR A 26 -8.71 16.35 14.72
N PRO A 27 -9.76 16.61 13.91
CA PRO A 27 -9.66 16.60 12.45
C PRO A 27 -8.56 17.54 11.89
N GLU A 28 -8.33 18.68 12.53
CA GLU A 28 -7.30 19.64 12.15
C GLU A 28 -5.89 19.06 12.35
N GLN A 29 -5.68 18.36 13.47
CA GLN A 29 -4.43 17.66 13.77
C GLN A 29 -4.18 16.52 12.77
N ILE A 30 -5.22 15.76 12.41
CA ILE A 30 -5.12 14.71 11.39
C ILE A 30 -4.72 15.32 10.04
N ARG A 31 -5.29 16.47 9.66
CA ARG A 31 -4.97 17.14 8.40
C ARG A 31 -3.49 17.56 8.36
N ALA A 32 -3.00 18.18 9.43
CA ALA A 32 -1.60 18.58 9.54
C ALA A 32 -0.66 17.37 9.52
N LEU A 33 -0.96 16.34 10.31
CA LEU A 33 -0.18 15.10 10.37
C LEU A 33 -0.15 14.37 9.03
N SER A 34 -1.29 14.24 8.36
CA SER A 34 -1.39 13.60 7.05
C SER A 34 -0.59 14.34 5.98
N ALA A 35 -0.62 15.67 6.01
CA ALA A 35 0.19 16.49 5.10
C ALA A 35 1.69 16.27 5.33
N PHE A 36 2.14 16.19 6.58
CA PHE A 36 3.53 15.86 6.92
C PHE A 36 3.91 14.45 6.45
N VAL A 37 3.08 13.45 6.72
CA VAL A 37 3.35 12.05 6.34
C VAL A 37 3.47 11.92 4.83
N ILE A 38 2.53 12.48 4.07
CA ILE A 38 2.50 12.35 2.60
C ILE A 38 3.64 13.15 1.96
N LYS A 39 3.92 14.37 2.43
CA LYS A 39 4.86 15.28 1.77
C LYS A 39 6.31 15.11 2.23
N ILE A 40 6.54 14.62 3.44
CA ILE A 40 7.88 14.57 4.06
C ILE A 40 8.24 13.13 4.43
N SER A 41 7.47 12.49 5.31
CA SER A 41 7.86 11.18 5.85
C SER A 41 7.92 10.09 4.78
N LEU A 42 6.94 10.02 3.89
CA LEU A 42 6.86 8.98 2.87
C LEU A 42 7.99 9.13 1.83
N PRO A 43 8.26 10.32 1.26
CA PRO A 43 9.45 10.51 0.41
C PRO A 43 10.76 10.19 1.13
N ALA A 44 10.93 10.66 2.38
CA ALA A 44 12.13 10.40 3.16
C ALA A 44 12.33 8.90 3.44
N PHE A 45 11.25 8.19 3.77
CA PHE A 45 11.24 6.74 3.97
C PHE A 45 11.66 5.99 2.70
N LEU A 46 11.13 6.38 1.53
CA LEU A 46 11.50 5.76 0.26
C LEU A 46 12.99 5.95 -0.05
N ILE A 47 13.52 7.15 0.13
CA ILE A 47 14.95 7.43 -0.06
C ILE A 47 15.79 6.62 0.92
N HIS A 48 15.43 6.61 2.20
CA HIS A 48 16.13 5.86 3.23
C HIS A 48 16.12 4.35 2.97
N SER A 49 14.96 3.80 2.56
CA SER A 49 14.83 2.39 2.22
C SER A 49 15.70 1.99 1.04
N LEU A 50 15.79 2.85 0.02
CA LEU A 50 16.63 2.60 -1.15
C LEU A 50 18.12 2.77 -0.85
N ALA A 51 18.50 3.78 -0.06
CA ALA A 51 19.89 4.08 0.26
C ALA A 51 20.56 2.99 1.13
N ASN A 52 19.78 2.26 1.93
CA ASN A 52 20.30 1.20 2.80
C ASN A 52 20.29 -0.20 2.17
N LYS A 53 19.80 -0.37 0.94
CA LYS A 53 19.89 -1.65 0.22
C LYS A 53 21.04 -1.61 -0.79
N SER A 54 21.85 -2.67 -0.86
CA SER A 54 22.88 -2.78 -1.88
C SER A 54 22.22 -3.03 -3.24
N LEU A 55 22.73 -2.41 -4.31
CA LEU A 55 22.21 -2.61 -5.67
C LEU A 55 22.27 -4.09 -6.11
N GLN A 56 23.21 -4.87 -5.57
CA GLN A 56 23.35 -6.29 -5.83
C GLN A 56 22.23 -7.11 -5.18
N ASP A 57 21.73 -6.69 -4.00
CA ASP A 57 20.59 -7.31 -3.31
C ASP A 57 19.23 -6.89 -3.89
N ILE A 58 19.20 -5.82 -4.70
CA ILE A 58 17.97 -5.31 -5.34
C ILE A 58 17.75 -6.00 -6.69
N TRP A 59 18.83 -6.39 -7.39
CA TRP A 59 18.75 -6.95 -8.73
C TRP A 59 18.41 -8.45 -8.72
N HIS A 60 17.13 -8.75 -8.51
CA HIS A 60 16.58 -10.11 -8.60
C HIS A 60 15.54 -10.22 -9.73
N PRO A 61 15.97 -10.52 -10.98
CA PRO A 61 15.07 -10.61 -12.15
C PRO A 61 13.89 -11.56 -11.97
N ALA A 62 14.10 -12.70 -11.31
CA ALA A 62 13.04 -13.65 -11.00
C ALA A 62 11.97 -13.04 -10.09
N TYR A 63 12.37 -12.25 -9.09
CA TYR A 63 11.44 -11.52 -8.23
C TYR A 63 10.65 -10.48 -9.03
N PHE A 64 11.31 -9.70 -9.90
CA PHE A 64 10.61 -8.70 -10.72
C PHE A 64 9.58 -9.32 -11.66
N ILE A 65 9.90 -10.45 -12.30
CA ILE A 65 8.97 -11.15 -13.18
C ILE A 65 7.81 -11.75 -12.39
N ALA A 66 8.08 -12.41 -11.26
CA ALA A 66 7.03 -12.99 -10.42
C ALA A 66 6.11 -11.91 -9.85
N TYR A 67 6.69 -10.83 -9.31
CA TYR A 67 5.96 -9.71 -8.73
C TYR A 67 5.17 -8.94 -9.81
N GLY A 68 5.84 -8.49 -10.87
CA GLY A 68 5.22 -7.75 -11.96
C GLY A 68 4.16 -8.57 -12.70
N GLY A 69 4.47 -9.83 -13.01
CA GLY A 69 3.53 -10.76 -13.61
C GLY A 69 2.31 -11.03 -12.73
N GLY A 70 2.52 -11.30 -11.44
CA GLY A 70 1.44 -11.49 -10.47
C GLY A 70 0.55 -10.26 -10.33
N SER A 71 1.13 -9.07 -10.20
CA SER A 71 0.39 -7.80 -10.16
C SER A 71 -0.39 -7.53 -11.44
N LEU A 72 0.18 -7.79 -12.63
CA LEU A 72 -0.52 -7.63 -13.89
C LEU A 72 -1.70 -8.60 -14.02
N ILE A 73 -1.50 -9.88 -13.69
CA ILE A 73 -2.56 -10.89 -13.71
C ILE A 73 -3.70 -10.46 -12.77
N LEU A 74 -3.38 -10.07 -11.53
CA LEU A 74 -4.37 -9.58 -10.57
C LEU A 74 -5.10 -8.34 -11.06
N PHE A 75 -4.38 -7.38 -11.65
CA PHE A 75 -4.96 -6.18 -12.24
C PHE A 75 -5.98 -6.55 -13.34
N PHE A 76 -5.61 -7.39 -14.29
CA PHE A 76 -6.50 -7.78 -15.39
C PHE A 76 -7.71 -8.57 -14.89
N LEU A 77 -7.52 -9.48 -13.93
CA LEU A 77 -8.63 -10.23 -13.32
C LEU A 77 -9.61 -9.31 -12.61
N ALA A 78 -9.11 -8.41 -11.76
CA ALA A 78 -9.93 -7.41 -11.08
C ALA A 78 -10.63 -6.49 -12.08
N PHE A 79 -9.92 -6.05 -13.12
CA PHE A 79 -10.46 -5.15 -14.13
C PHE A 79 -11.61 -5.80 -14.91
N ILE A 80 -11.42 -7.04 -15.36
CA ILE A 80 -12.46 -7.80 -16.06
C ILE A 80 -13.66 -8.02 -15.12
N LEU A 81 -13.43 -8.36 -13.85
CA LEU A 81 -14.47 -8.53 -12.85
C LEU A 81 -15.30 -7.24 -12.68
N TYR A 82 -14.65 -6.11 -12.40
CA TYR A 82 -15.33 -4.82 -12.22
C TYR A 82 -16.01 -4.30 -13.49
N ARG A 83 -15.41 -4.56 -14.65
CA ARG A 83 -15.97 -4.15 -15.94
C ARG A 83 -17.17 -4.99 -16.35
N LYS A 84 -17.11 -6.32 -16.19
CA LYS A 84 -18.15 -7.25 -16.68
C LYS A 84 -19.25 -7.50 -15.66
N TYR A 85 -18.91 -7.74 -14.40
CA TYR A 85 -19.90 -8.07 -13.37
C TYR A 85 -20.50 -6.83 -12.71
N PHE A 86 -19.65 -5.88 -12.31
CA PHE A 86 -20.09 -4.65 -11.65
C PHE A 86 -20.48 -3.53 -12.62
N LYS A 87 -20.28 -3.73 -13.93
CA LYS A 87 -20.63 -2.79 -15.02
C LYS A 87 -20.08 -1.37 -14.80
N ASN A 88 -18.93 -1.26 -14.14
CA ASN A 88 -18.30 0.03 -13.87
C ASN A 88 -17.77 0.70 -15.14
N SER A 89 -17.62 2.02 -15.11
CA SER A 89 -16.95 2.77 -16.18
C SER A 89 -15.50 2.29 -16.36
N LEU A 90 -14.90 2.58 -17.52
CA LEU A 90 -13.54 2.17 -17.82
C LEU A 90 -12.56 2.71 -16.78
N THR A 91 -12.64 4.02 -16.51
CA THR A 91 -11.81 4.72 -15.53
C THR A 91 -12.02 4.17 -14.11
N HIS A 92 -13.27 3.95 -13.71
CA HIS A 92 -13.55 3.46 -12.35
C HIS A 92 -13.02 2.04 -12.14
N SER A 93 -13.21 1.17 -13.14
CA SER A 93 -12.67 -0.20 -13.11
C SER A 93 -11.14 -0.19 -13.06
N ALA A 94 -10.49 0.68 -13.83
CA ALA A 94 -9.03 0.79 -13.85
C ALA A 94 -8.46 1.23 -12.48
N VAL A 95 -9.06 2.25 -11.86
CA VAL A 95 -8.62 2.77 -10.55
C VAL A 95 -8.79 1.73 -9.45
N ILE A 96 -9.93 1.05 -9.37
CA ILE A 96 -10.15 0.02 -8.35
C ILE A 96 -9.20 -1.17 -8.57
N SER A 97 -8.99 -1.57 -9.82
CA SER A 97 -8.09 -2.69 -10.15
C SER A 97 -6.63 -2.36 -9.87
N MET A 98 -6.22 -1.11 -10.04
CA MET A 98 -4.92 -0.62 -9.62
C MET A 98 -4.74 -0.85 -8.12
N GLY A 99 -5.71 -0.44 -7.30
CA GLY A 99 -5.71 -0.68 -5.86
C GLY A 99 -5.68 -2.17 -5.50
N ALA A 100 -6.41 -3.03 -6.23
CA ALA A 100 -6.42 -4.47 -6.00
C ALA A 100 -5.08 -5.16 -6.34
N SER A 101 -4.30 -4.59 -7.26
CA SER A 101 -3.01 -5.13 -7.71
C SER A 101 -1.79 -4.61 -6.92
N MET A 102 -1.99 -3.62 -6.05
CA MET A 102 -0.94 -3.04 -5.23
C MET A 102 -0.62 -3.96 -4.04
N SER A 103 0.63 -4.43 -3.99
CA SER A 103 1.10 -5.20 -2.85
C SER A 103 1.57 -4.30 -1.70
N ASN A 104 1.28 -4.72 -0.48
CA ASN A 104 1.74 -4.05 0.74
C ASN A 104 3.17 -4.48 1.14
N THR A 105 3.90 -5.20 0.28
CA THR A 105 5.25 -5.73 0.59
C THR A 105 6.24 -4.62 0.98
N GLY A 106 6.05 -3.40 0.47
CA GLY A 106 6.89 -2.25 0.86
C GLY A 106 6.82 -1.89 2.34
N PHE A 107 5.72 -2.23 3.03
CA PHE A 107 5.59 -2.10 4.48
C PHE A 107 6.10 -3.31 5.25
N MET A 108 6.30 -4.45 4.58
CA MET A 108 6.69 -5.70 5.21
C MET A 108 8.21 -5.88 5.37
N GLY A 109 9.03 -4.94 4.87
CA GLY A 109 10.43 -4.79 5.27
C GLY A 109 11.33 -6.01 5.06
N THR A 110 11.01 -6.90 4.11
CA THR A 110 11.87 -8.04 3.74
C THR A 110 13.08 -7.57 2.93
#